data_AF-A0A5C6T7R4-F1
#
_entry.id   AF-A0A5C6T7R4-F1
#
_cell.length_a   1.000
_cell.length_b   1.000
_cell.length_c   1.000
_cell.angle_alpha   90.00
_cell.angle_beta   90.00
_cell.angle_gamma   90.00
#
_symmetry.space_group_name_H-M   'P 1'
#
loop_
_entity.id
_entity.type
_entity.pdbx_description
1 polymer ?
#
loop_
_entity_poly.entity_id
_entity_poly.type
_entity_poly.pdbx_seq_one_letter_code
_entity_poly.pdbx_strand_id
1 'polypeptide(L)'
;MHASYFSYNLSRPYPYVWFTPVVLVGGLIATALIAFLSVATQGYETISMATSNPNTTSENRNPFSDWPSFLTANTKSLCSTTTIPIGTEFYTNNTALKYTVTKIWRGDNPKEPDALLGSLPYLNNPFQSCAVNGITIEFEGIDRSASQIALQQWGAKLRASLSCEVDTPGGRTTVNMTTTYDVNGIDNDVGTAFPGRNDTDKASLWWGESLLAWYSIALTNDMHVANEKFFRGENDKDVPPIYKGHISFTKRKTVVPSTQDIKALDFFQVSCFFVPFSNNGVSPNVYYCSHEKMKNSHLIEKLSKADDSDQLMPLPGIWISADSLAKAFYFTILADLGQTDSGLNILDNVELLTHYTKDYEAIQNRTPIWGDNLRVNTTEGLAHRAFTSKDAPVEELGIKPSVISTTFLCQIPRLKSKPTLIVSVIINTIVILSALWRSYQFLIDAILSKNDPEMMNCAACIATTAKEEEYEVGYSSGQSSQSVGIPSRVKARYSSIQQDEDL
;
A
#
# COMPACT_ATOMS: atom_id res chain seq x y z
N MET A 1 -28.38 18.81 72.12
CA MET A 1 -27.55 19.78 71.38
C MET A 1 -27.20 19.17 70.04
N HIS A 2 -27.59 19.81 68.93
CA HIS A 2 -27.21 19.37 67.58
C HIS A 2 -25.87 20.02 67.22
N ALA A 3 -24.82 19.22 67.04
CA ALA A 3 -23.55 19.69 66.50
C ALA A 3 -23.66 19.73 64.96
N SER A 4 -23.41 20.91 64.38
CA SER A 4 -23.25 21.06 62.93
C SER A 4 -21.95 20.39 62.49
N TYR A 5 -22.01 19.56 61.44
CA TYR A 5 -20.83 18.98 60.79
C TYR A 5 -20.10 19.95 59.85
N PHE A 6 -20.64 21.16 59.65
CA PHE A 6 -20.01 22.19 58.82
C PHE A 6 -19.20 23.15 59.70
N SER A 7 -17.87 23.12 59.54
CA SER A 7 -16.94 24.12 60.06
C SER A 7 -16.60 25.15 58.98
N TYR A 8 -16.55 26.42 59.33
CA TYR A 8 -16.08 27.49 58.43
C TYR A 8 -14.55 27.57 58.47
N ASN A 9 -13.92 27.79 57.32
CA ASN A 9 -12.46 27.91 57.25
C ASN A 9 -12.06 29.30 57.77
N LEU A 10 -11.32 29.37 58.89
CA LEU A 10 -10.79 30.61 59.43
C LEU A 10 -9.59 31.06 58.59
N SER A 11 -9.76 32.10 57.76
CA SER A 11 -8.67 32.68 56.98
C SER A 11 -7.77 33.56 57.85
N ARG A 12 -6.76 32.97 58.49
CA ARG A 12 -5.64 33.71 59.10
C ARG A 12 -4.49 33.86 58.09
N PRO A 13 -3.74 34.99 58.12
CA PRO A 13 -2.51 35.10 57.34
C PRO A 13 -1.48 34.06 57.82
N TYR A 14 -0.79 33.41 56.89
CA TYR A 14 0.25 32.45 57.23
C TYR A 14 1.37 33.15 58.04
N PRO A 15 1.88 32.51 59.11
CA PRO A 15 2.82 33.14 60.05
C PRO A 15 4.21 33.37 59.43
N TYR A 16 4.51 32.76 58.29
CA TYR A 16 5.84 32.78 57.67
C TYR A 16 5.93 33.83 56.56
N VAL A 17 6.77 34.86 56.77
CA VAL A 17 6.98 35.96 55.80
C VAL A 17 7.64 35.49 54.49
N TRP A 18 8.37 34.38 54.51
CA TRP A 18 8.98 33.78 53.32
C TRP A 18 7.99 33.05 52.41
N PHE A 19 6.77 32.79 52.89
CA PHE A 19 5.76 32.00 52.17
C PHE A 19 5.24 32.76 50.94
N THR A 20 4.95 34.05 51.08
CA THR A 20 4.45 34.91 49.99
C THR A 20 5.40 35.01 48.79
N PRO A 21 6.71 35.31 48.95
CA PRO A 21 7.63 35.33 47.81
C PRO A 21 7.84 33.95 47.19
N VAL A 22 7.83 32.86 47.98
CA VAL A 22 7.92 31.50 47.45
C VAL A 22 6.69 31.12 46.63
N VAL A 23 5.49 31.49 47.07
CA VAL A 23 4.25 31.25 46.31
C VAL A 23 4.22 32.04 45.00
N LEU A 24 4.70 33.29 44.99
CA LEU A 24 4.75 34.10 43.77
C LEU A 24 5.78 33.56 42.76
N VAL A 25 7.00 33.28 43.21
CA VAL A 25 8.07 32.75 42.34
C VAL A 25 7.74 31.34 41.89
N GLY A 26 7.29 30.48 42.80
CA GLY A 26 6.85 29.13 42.51
C GLY A 26 5.64 29.10 41.57
N GLY A 27 4.68 30.01 41.76
CA GLY A 27 3.52 30.17 40.88
C GLY A 27 3.91 30.60 39.45
N LEU A 28 4.87 31.51 39.31
CA LEU A 28 5.40 31.91 37.98
C LEU A 28 6.08 30.74 37.27
N ILE A 29 6.95 30.00 37.98
CA ILE A 29 7.63 28.82 37.42
C ILE A 29 6.62 27.74 37.05
N ALA A 30 5.66 27.44 37.94
CA ALA A 30 4.61 26.47 37.67
C ALA A 30 3.78 26.87 36.45
N THR A 31 3.41 28.16 36.32
CA THR A 31 2.67 28.66 35.17
C THR A 31 3.45 28.46 33.87
N ALA A 32 4.75 28.76 33.85
CA ALA A 32 5.58 28.55 32.66
C ALA A 32 5.68 27.06 32.28
N LEU A 33 5.88 26.17 33.26
CA LEU A 33 5.96 24.73 33.04
C LEU A 33 4.63 24.13 32.56
N ILE A 34 3.51 24.54 33.16
CA ILE A 34 2.18 24.07 32.77
C ILE A 34 1.80 24.60 31.39
N ALA A 35 2.15 25.83 31.05
CA ALA A 35 1.91 26.38 29.72
C ALA A 35 2.68 25.56 28.66
N PHE A 36 3.95 25.24 28.91
CA PHE A 36 4.73 24.37 28.04
C PHE A 36 4.11 22.97 27.88
N LEU A 37 3.70 22.35 28.99
CA LEU A 37 3.02 21.05 28.98
C LEU A 37 1.68 21.10 28.23
N SER A 38 0.95 22.22 28.33
CA SER A 38 -0.32 22.43 27.64
C SER A 38 -0.15 22.57 26.14
N VAL A 39 0.95 23.18 25.68
CA VAL A 39 1.29 23.21 24.25
C VAL A 39 1.59 21.80 23.73
N ALA A 40 2.35 20.99 24.49
CA ALA A 40 2.68 19.63 24.09
C ALA A 40 1.44 18.71 24.00
N THR A 41 0.51 18.84 24.95
CA THR A 41 -0.64 17.94 25.09
C THR A 41 -1.87 18.37 24.28
N GLN A 42 -2.14 19.68 24.18
CA GLN A 42 -3.36 20.22 23.55
C GLN A 42 -3.10 21.18 22.40
N GLY A 43 -1.84 21.54 22.14
CA GLY A 43 -1.49 22.48 21.07
C GLY A 43 -1.66 21.91 19.66
N TYR A 44 -1.77 20.59 19.53
CA TYR A 44 -1.89 19.90 18.26
C TYR A 44 -3.31 19.39 18.00
N GLU A 45 -3.71 19.42 16.74
CA GLU A 45 -4.90 18.77 16.21
C GLU A 45 -4.50 17.80 15.09
N THR A 46 -5.20 16.68 14.99
CA THR A 46 -4.96 15.69 13.93
C THR A 46 -5.84 16.00 12.74
N ILE A 47 -5.23 16.26 11.58
CA ILE A 47 -5.98 16.40 10.33
C ILE A 47 -5.80 15.16 9.46
N SER A 48 -6.86 14.74 8.78
CA SER A 48 -6.78 13.69 7.76
C SER A 48 -6.29 14.29 6.44
N MET A 49 -5.22 13.71 5.89
CA MET A 49 -4.66 14.07 4.60
C MET A 49 -4.49 12.82 3.75
N ALA A 50 -4.91 12.90 2.49
CA ALA A 50 -4.61 11.88 1.49
C ALA A 50 -3.16 12.07 1.00
N THR A 51 -2.36 11.00 1.02
CA THR A 51 -0.97 11.01 0.54
C THR A 51 -0.69 9.75 -0.29
N SER A 52 0.17 9.85 -1.29
CA SER A 52 0.68 8.68 -2.03
C SER A 52 1.86 8.02 -1.34
N ASN A 53 2.51 8.70 -0.38
CA ASN A 53 3.64 8.15 0.35
C ASN A 53 3.44 8.28 1.88
N PRO A 54 2.93 7.23 2.54
CA PRO A 54 2.71 7.24 3.99
C PRO A 54 4.03 7.25 4.77
N ASN A 55 5.14 6.75 4.21
CA ASN A 55 6.44 6.64 4.91
C ASN A 55 7.08 8.01 5.12
N THR A 56 7.12 8.86 4.09
CA THR A 56 7.62 10.23 4.24
C THR A 56 6.71 11.09 5.11
N THR A 57 5.41 10.77 5.13
CA THR A 57 4.42 11.49 5.93
C THR A 57 4.54 11.11 7.42
N SER A 58 4.93 9.88 7.74
CA SER A 58 5.15 9.42 9.11
C SER A 58 6.50 9.84 9.69
N GLU A 59 7.46 10.21 8.86
CA GLU A 59 8.79 10.73 9.26
C GLU A 59 8.78 12.21 9.69
N ASN A 60 7.72 12.97 9.40
CA ASN A 60 7.58 14.37 9.83
C ASN A 60 7.41 14.46 11.36
N ARG A 61 8.54 14.38 12.07
CA ARG A 61 8.62 14.44 13.53
C ARG A 61 8.43 15.86 14.03
N ASN A 62 7.49 16.04 14.94
CA ASN A 62 7.42 17.25 15.76
C ASN A 62 8.35 17.11 16.99
N PRO A 63 8.67 18.22 17.69
CA PRO A 63 9.55 18.22 18.85
C PRO A 63 9.08 17.35 20.03
N PHE A 64 7.81 16.94 20.03
CA PHE A 64 7.19 16.14 21.08
C PHE A 64 6.97 14.67 20.67
N SER A 65 7.45 14.26 19.49
CA SER A 65 7.20 12.92 18.93
C SER A 65 7.77 11.78 19.79
N ASP A 66 8.89 12.03 20.48
CA ASP A 66 9.57 11.06 21.35
C ASP A 66 9.13 11.15 22.83
N TRP A 67 8.20 12.05 23.18
CA TRP A 67 7.68 12.13 24.55
C TRP A 67 6.74 10.96 24.88
N PRO A 68 6.56 10.64 26.18
CA PRO A 68 5.75 9.49 26.62
C PRO A 68 4.35 9.51 26.02
N SER A 69 3.88 8.36 25.53
CA SER A 69 2.63 8.23 24.76
C SER A 69 1.38 8.76 25.47
N PHE A 70 1.36 8.75 26.81
CA PHE A 70 0.25 9.29 27.60
C PHE A 70 0.14 10.84 27.52
N LEU A 71 1.21 11.54 27.11
CA LEU A 71 1.20 12.99 26.88
C LEU A 71 1.05 13.35 25.39
N THR A 72 1.27 12.40 24.49
CA THR A 72 1.57 12.66 23.06
C THR A 72 0.68 11.92 22.09
N ALA A 73 -0.45 11.35 22.54
CA ALA A 73 -1.39 10.60 21.71
C ALA A 73 -1.80 11.34 20.41
N ASN A 74 -1.91 12.68 20.46
CA ASN A 74 -2.30 13.52 19.32
C ASN A 74 -1.11 14.11 18.54
N THR A 75 0.11 13.66 18.81
CA THR A 75 1.35 14.20 18.20
C THR A 75 2.08 13.16 17.35
N LYS A 76 1.53 11.96 17.21
CA LYS A 76 2.07 10.94 16.31
C LYS A 76 1.27 10.92 15.02
N SER A 77 1.96 10.94 13.90
CA SER A 77 1.36 10.72 12.58
C SER A 77 1.02 9.24 12.41
N LEU A 78 -0.23 8.92 12.12
CA LEU A 78 -0.68 7.55 11.84
C LEU A 78 -1.28 7.48 10.44
N CYS A 79 -0.76 6.57 9.61
CA CYS A 79 -1.33 6.26 8.30
C CYS A 79 -2.16 4.98 8.37
N SER A 80 -3.37 5.03 7.83
CA SER A 80 -4.22 3.85 7.69
C SER A 80 -3.79 3.02 6.49
N THR A 81 -3.87 1.70 6.62
CA THR A 81 -3.75 0.78 5.50
C THR A 81 -4.90 0.97 4.53
N THR A 82 -4.62 0.83 3.24
CA THR A 82 -5.64 0.76 2.18
C THR A 82 -5.95 -0.71 1.91
N THR A 83 -7.23 -1.07 1.85
CA THR A 83 -7.69 -2.44 1.58
C THR A 83 -7.91 -2.63 0.09
N ILE A 84 -7.18 -3.54 -0.54
CA ILE A 84 -7.28 -3.84 -1.97
C ILE A 84 -8.02 -5.18 -2.13
N PRO A 85 -9.28 -5.20 -2.59
CA PRO A 85 -10.02 -6.45 -2.77
C PRO A 85 -9.57 -7.22 -4.01
N ILE A 86 -9.93 -8.50 -4.06
CA ILE A 86 -9.75 -9.34 -5.25
C ILE A 86 -10.58 -8.76 -6.41
N GLY A 87 -10.05 -8.79 -7.63
CA GLY A 87 -10.65 -8.24 -8.83
C GLY A 87 -10.36 -6.75 -9.06
N THR A 88 -9.73 -6.07 -8.10
CA THR A 88 -9.29 -4.68 -8.31
C THR A 88 -8.13 -4.61 -9.28
N GLU A 89 -8.19 -3.60 -10.13
CA GLU A 89 -7.13 -3.25 -11.06
C GLU A 89 -6.33 -2.06 -10.55
N PHE A 90 -5.02 -2.10 -10.72
CA PHE A 90 -4.13 -1.02 -10.28
C PHE A 90 -2.90 -0.89 -11.18
N TYR A 91 -2.24 0.26 -11.05
CA TYR A 91 -0.91 0.52 -11.60
C TYR A 91 0.11 0.60 -10.47
N THR A 92 1.36 0.38 -10.81
CA THR A 92 2.52 0.66 -9.95
C THR A 92 2.88 2.15 -9.98
N ASN A 93 3.77 2.62 -9.12
CA ASN A 93 4.43 3.93 -9.24
C ASN A 93 5.20 4.10 -10.57
N ASN A 94 5.62 2.98 -11.15
CA ASN A 94 6.26 2.89 -12.45
C ASN A 94 5.26 3.05 -13.62
N THR A 95 3.96 2.79 -13.40
CA THR A 95 2.84 3.08 -14.32
C THR A 95 3.07 2.56 -15.73
N ALA A 96 3.64 1.35 -15.88
CA ALA A 96 3.81 0.72 -17.18
C ALA A 96 2.64 -0.22 -17.50
N LEU A 97 2.42 -1.24 -16.68
CA LEU A 97 1.38 -2.24 -16.90
C LEU A 97 0.27 -2.14 -15.86
N LYS A 98 -0.93 -2.52 -16.30
CA LYS A 98 -2.11 -2.64 -15.44
C LYS A 98 -2.18 -4.06 -14.89
N TYR A 99 -2.38 -4.19 -13.57
CA TYR A 99 -2.45 -5.47 -12.88
C TYR A 99 -3.82 -5.66 -12.24
N THR A 100 -4.35 -6.87 -12.32
CA THR A 100 -5.60 -7.27 -11.65
C THR A 100 -5.29 -8.29 -10.56
N VAL A 101 -5.75 -8.04 -9.34
CA VAL A 101 -5.59 -8.98 -8.22
C VAL A 101 -6.51 -10.18 -8.42
N THR A 102 -5.97 -11.40 -8.36
CA THR A 102 -6.76 -12.63 -8.58
C THR A 102 -6.87 -13.51 -7.35
N LYS A 103 -5.83 -13.58 -6.52
CA LYS A 103 -5.82 -14.40 -5.30
C LYS A 103 -4.86 -13.79 -4.28
N ILE A 104 -5.24 -13.82 -3.01
CA ILE A 104 -4.39 -13.37 -1.91
C ILE A 104 -4.38 -14.46 -0.85
N TRP A 105 -3.19 -14.82 -0.37
CA TRP A 105 -3.07 -15.79 0.71
C TRP A 105 -1.86 -15.51 1.58
N ARG A 106 -1.93 -15.99 2.81
CA ARG A 106 -0.85 -15.89 3.78
C ARG A 106 -0.49 -17.28 4.28
N GLY A 107 0.79 -17.63 4.14
CA GLY A 107 1.36 -18.86 4.68
C GLY A 107 2.20 -18.51 5.91
N ASP A 108 1.57 -18.45 7.08
CA ASP A 108 2.29 -18.14 8.33
C ASP A 108 3.08 -19.36 8.84
N ASN A 109 2.67 -20.58 8.48
CA ASN A 109 3.33 -21.83 8.87
C ASN A 109 3.30 -22.88 7.75
N PRO A 110 4.41 -23.60 7.47
CA PRO A 110 4.44 -24.67 6.47
C PRO A 110 3.61 -25.92 6.84
N LYS A 111 3.01 -25.96 8.04
CA LYS A 111 2.19 -27.07 8.55
C LYS A 111 0.69 -26.77 8.55
N GLU A 112 0.29 -25.53 8.30
CA GLU A 112 -1.12 -25.13 8.26
C GLU A 112 -1.51 -24.75 6.83
N PRO A 113 -2.77 -24.98 6.43
CA PRO A 113 -3.24 -24.55 5.12
C PRO A 113 -3.18 -23.03 5.01
N ASP A 114 -2.70 -22.53 3.87
CA ASP A 114 -2.62 -21.10 3.59
C ASP A 114 -3.96 -20.40 3.85
N ALA A 115 -3.94 -19.34 4.67
CA ALA A 115 -5.12 -18.55 4.94
C ALA A 115 -5.46 -17.71 3.70
N LEU A 116 -6.58 -18.04 3.03
CA LEU A 116 -7.07 -17.27 1.90
C LEU A 116 -7.67 -15.95 2.41
N LEU A 117 -7.20 -14.83 1.86
CA LEU A 117 -7.69 -13.50 2.22
C LEU A 117 -8.56 -12.94 1.09
N GLY A 118 -9.69 -12.32 1.42
CA GLY A 118 -10.56 -11.65 0.44
C GLY A 118 -10.06 -10.26 0.01
N SER A 119 -9.09 -9.69 0.75
CA SER A 119 -8.49 -8.40 0.45
C SER A 119 -7.08 -8.28 1.05
N LEU A 120 -6.27 -7.40 0.46
CA LEU A 120 -4.90 -7.13 0.85
C LEU A 120 -4.86 -5.81 1.66
N PRO A 121 -4.51 -5.85 2.97
CA PRO A 121 -4.20 -4.64 3.71
C PRO A 121 -2.80 -4.15 3.32
N TYR A 122 -2.73 -3.03 2.60
CA TYR A 122 -1.50 -2.51 2.01
C TYR A 122 -1.10 -1.16 2.62
N LEU A 123 0.21 -0.94 2.80
CA LEU A 123 0.79 0.29 3.38
C LEU A 123 2.08 0.71 2.66
N ASN A 124 2.03 0.80 1.33
CA ASN A 124 3.15 1.30 0.50
C ASN A 124 4.47 0.53 0.64
N ASN A 125 4.39 -0.77 0.93
CA ASN A 125 5.57 -1.63 0.99
C ASN A 125 5.91 -2.15 -0.42
N PRO A 126 7.19 -2.17 -0.81
CA PRO A 126 7.58 -2.62 -2.14
C PRO A 126 7.28 -4.10 -2.34
N PHE A 127 6.99 -4.48 -3.59
CA PHE A 127 6.86 -5.88 -3.96
C PHE A 127 8.22 -6.59 -3.90
N GLN A 128 8.21 -7.80 -3.38
CA GLN A 128 9.40 -8.65 -3.25
C GLN A 128 9.15 -10.03 -3.87
N SER A 129 10.22 -10.71 -4.26
CA SER A 129 10.20 -12.10 -4.74
C SER A 129 9.14 -12.38 -5.81
N CYS A 130 8.94 -11.45 -6.75
CA CYS A 130 7.94 -11.67 -7.79
C CYS A 130 8.41 -12.73 -8.78
N ALA A 131 7.49 -13.63 -9.11
CA ALA A 131 7.68 -14.66 -10.12
C ALA A 131 6.55 -14.59 -11.14
N VAL A 132 6.91 -14.51 -12.42
CA VAL A 132 5.96 -14.69 -13.53
C VAL A 132 5.79 -16.20 -13.73
N ASN A 133 4.59 -16.69 -13.43
CA ASN A 133 4.23 -18.11 -13.46
C ASN A 133 4.07 -18.63 -14.89
N GLY A 134 3.53 -17.80 -15.77
CA GLY A 134 3.38 -18.13 -17.19
C GLY A 134 2.90 -16.94 -18.00
N ILE A 135 3.25 -16.95 -19.28
CA ILE A 135 2.85 -15.96 -20.28
C ILE A 135 2.06 -16.71 -21.36
N THR A 136 0.99 -16.11 -21.84
CA THR A 136 0.18 -16.62 -22.94
C THR A 136 0.07 -15.57 -24.02
N ILE A 137 0.22 -15.99 -25.28
CA ILE A 137 -0.06 -15.20 -26.47
C ILE A 137 -1.29 -15.80 -27.12
N GLU A 138 -2.37 -15.02 -27.15
CA GLU A 138 -3.61 -15.38 -27.82
C GLU A 138 -3.63 -14.70 -29.19
N PHE A 139 -3.74 -15.51 -30.25
CA PHE A 139 -3.84 -15.03 -31.62
C PHE A 139 -5.29 -14.99 -32.06
N GLU A 140 -5.69 -13.83 -32.55
CA GLU A 140 -7.02 -13.59 -33.10
C GLU A 140 -6.91 -13.12 -34.55
N GLY A 141 -7.63 -13.81 -35.44
CA GLY A 141 -7.78 -13.43 -36.85
C GLY A 141 -9.08 -12.65 -37.10
N ILE A 142 -10.05 -13.27 -37.80
CA ILE A 142 -11.25 -12.56 -38.28
C ILE A 142 -12.31 -12.23 -37.22
N ASP A 143 -12.17 -12.70 -35.98
CA ASP A 143 -13.08 -12.35 -34.87
C ASP A 143 -12.85 -10.93 -34.35
N ARG A 144 -11.79 -10.27 -34.82
CA ARG A 144 -11.44 -8.89 -34.50
C ARG A 144 -12.41 -7.92 -35.18
N SER A 145 -12.51 -6.69 -34.68
CA SER A 145 -13.39 -5.70 -35.31
C SER A 145 -12.91 -5.33 -36.71
N ALA A 146 -13.82 -4.79 -37.52
CA ALA A 146 -13.47 -4.26 -38.84
C ALA A 146 -12.37 -3.18 -38.78
N SER A 147 -12.35 -2.33 -37.75
CA SER A 147 -11.30 -1.31 -37.59
C SER A 147 -9.94 -1.92 -37.25
N GLN A 148 -9.91 -2.96 -36.42
CA GLN A 148 -8.69 -3.72 -36.14
C GLN A 148 -8.20 -4.45 -37.39
N ILE A 149 -9.08 -5.16 -38.10
CA ILE A 149 -8.73 -5.92 -39.31
C ILE A 149 -8.22 -5.01 -40.42
N ALA A 150 -8.79 -3.80 -40.56
CA ALA A 150 -8.34 -2.81 -41.55
C ALA A 150 -6.90 -2.34 -41.31
N LEU A 151 -6.44 -2.35 -40.06
CA LEU A 151 -5.06 -2.05 -39.68
C LEU A 151 -4.17 -3.29 -39.71
N GLN A 152 -4.66 -4.39 -39.12
CA GLN A 152 -3.98 -5.67 -39.05
C GLN A 152 -4.96 -6.85 -38.94
N GLN A 153 -4.95 -7.78 -39.90
CA GLN A 153 -5.78 -8.99 -39.82
C GLN A 153 -5.46 -9.86 -38.60
N TRP A 154 -4.22 -9.83 -38.09
CA TRP A 154 -3.78 -10.62 -36.95
C TRP A 154 -3.52 -9.77 -35.72
N GLY A 155 -4.10 -10.17 -34.60
CA GLY A 155 -3.84 -9.62 -33.28
C GLY A 155 -3.11 -10.63 -32.41
N ALA A 156 -2.23 -10.14 -31.55
CA ALA A 156 -1.55 -10.93 -30.53
C ALA A 156 -1.80 -10.29 -29.17
N LYS A 157 -2.71 -10.88 -28.39
CA LYS A 157 -3.00 -10.44 -27.03
C LYS A 157 -2.11 -11.19 -26.06
N LEU A 158 -1.30 -10.43 -25.32
CA LEU A 158 -0.42 -10.97 -24.28
C LEU A 158 -1.18 -11.00 -22.96
N ARG A 159 -1.01 -12.09 -22.22
CA ARG A 159 -1.50 -12.23 -20.85
C ARG A 159 -0.44 -12.93 -20.01
N ALA A 160 -0.22 -12.43 -18.80
CA ALA A 160 0.69 -13.05 -17.86
C ALA A 160 -0.01 -13.31 -16.52
N SER A 161 0.40 -14.39 -15.88
CA SER A 161 0.06 -14.70 -14.49
C SER A 161 1.32 -14.62 -13.65
N LEU A 162 1.24 -13.98 -12.49
CA LEU A 162 2.40 -13.77 -11.62
C LEU A 162 2.00 -13.79 -10.15
N SER A 163 2.99 -14.06 -9.30
CA SER A 163 2.88 -14.05 -7.85
C SER A 163 3.96 -13.15 -7.27
N CYS A 164 3.59 -12.25 -6.36
CA CYS A 164 4.52 -11.41 -5.62
C CYS A 164 4.27 -11.52 -4.12
N GLU A 165 5.31 -11.24 -3.33
CA GLU A 165 5.21 -11.14 -1.89
C GLU A 165 5.24 -9.67 -1.48
N VAL A 166 4.43 -9.34 -0.47
CA VAL A 166 4.36 -7.99 0.09
C VAL A 166 4.25 -8.09 1.60
N ASP A 167 5.00 -7.22 2.28
CA ASP A 167 4.95 -7.12 3.73
C ASP A 167 3.66 -6.38 4.13
N THR A 168 2.85 -7.02 4.96
CA THR A 168 1.63 -6.43 5.52
C THR A 168 1.75 -6.39 7.04
N PRO A 169 0.92 -5.60 7.74
CA PRO A 169 0.93 -5.57 9.21
C PRO A 169 0.71 -6.95 9.86
N GLY A 170 0.05 -7.87 9.15
CA GLY A 170 -0.19 -9.24 9.59
C GLY A 170 0.87 -10.26 9.13
N GLY A 171 1.99 -9.81 8.55
CA GLY A 171 3.05 -10.68 8.04
C GLY A 171 3.18 -10.67 6.51
N ARG A 172 4.12 -11.47 6.00
CA ARG A 172 4.42 -11.60 4.58
C ARG A 172 3.24 -12.27 3.87
N THR A 173 2.61 -11.54 2.94
CA THR A 173 1.41 -12.00 2.23
C THR A 173 1.75 -12.18 0.75
N THR A 174 1.29 -13.26 0.14
CA THR A 174 1.48 -13.50 -1.30
C THR A 174 0.25 -13.09 -2.08
N VAL A 175 0.46 -12.41 -3.19
CA VAL A 175 -0.57 -11.85 -4.06
C VAL A 175 -0.35 -12.38 -5.47
N ASN A 176 -1.34 -13.11 -5.99
CA ASN A 176 -1.42 -13.44 -7.40
C ASN A 176 -2.11 -12.35 -8.17
N MET A 177 -1.52 -12.04 -9.31
CA MET A 177 -1.99 -11.01 -10.20
C MET A 177 -1.96 -11.51 -11.64
N THR A 178 -2.77 -10.88 -12.46
CA THR A 178 -2.72 -11.03 -13.91
C THR A 178 -2.54 -9.68 -14.57
N THR A 179 -1.80 -9.65 -15.66
CA THR A 179 -1.67 -8.46 -16.50
C THR A 179 -1.89 -8.85 -17.95
N THR A 180 -2.41 -7.92 -18.73
CA THR A 180 -2.67 -8.09 -20.16
C THR A 180 -2.08 -6.92 -20.91
N TYR A 181 -1.55 -7.20 -22.10
CA TYR A 181 -1.03 -6.18 -23.00
C TYR A 181 -1.49 -6.49 -24.42
N ASP A 182 -2.08 -5.50 -25.09
CA ASP A 182 -2.54 -5.60 -26.46
C ASP A 182 -2.19 -4.32 -27.21
N VAL A 183 -1.30 -4.44 -28.19
CA VAL A 183 -0.81 -3.32 -29.02
C VAL A 183 -1.90 -2.79 -29.95
N ASN A 184 -2.97 -3.54 -30.20
CA ASN A 184 -4.00 -3.18 -31.18
C ASN A 184 -5.42 -3.36 -30.63
N GLY A 185 -5.60 -3.35 -29.31
CA GLY A 185 -6.90 -3.55 -28.64
C GLY A 185 -7.82 -2.34 -28.81
N ILE A 186 -9.11 -2.58 -29.09
CA ILE A 186 -10.15 -1.52 -29.19
C ILE A 186 -10.53 -0.98 -27.80
N ASP A 187 -10.39 -1.82 -26.77
CA ASP A 187 -10.73 -1.45 -25.38
C ASP A 187 -9.71 -0.49 -24.74
N ASN A 188 -8.67 -0.09 -25.49
CA ASN A 188 -7.65 0.85 -25.05
C ASN A 188 -8.12 2.31 -25.30
N ASP A 189 -9.10 2.78 -24.53
CA ASP A 189 -9.53 4.20 -24.51
C ASP A 189 -8.40 5.16 -24.12
N VAL A 190 -7.37 4.63 -23.44
CA VAL A 190 -6.05 5.24 -23.28
C VAL A 190 -5.17 4.47 -24.26
N GLY A 191 -4.53 5.14 -25.22
CA GLY A 191 -3.76 4.48 -26.28
C GLY A 191 -2.78 3.42 -25.76
N THR A 192 -2.21 2.63 -26.67
CA THR A 192 -1.34 1.47 -26.39
C THR A 192 -0.02 1.82 -25.68
N ALA A 193 0.12 3.10 -25.32
CA ALA A 193 1.23 3.69 -24.63
C ALA A 193 1.17 3.43 -23.12
N PHE A 194 2.33 3.20 -22.52
CA PHE A 194 2.46 3.21 -21.07
C PHE A 194 2.09 4.60 -20.53
N PRO A 195 1.17 4.70 -19.54
CA PRO A 195 0.79 6.00 -18.98
C PRO A 195 1.96 6.81 -18.43
N GLY A 196 3.00 6.14 -17.92
CA GLY A 196 4.22 6.76 -17.42
C GLY A 196 5.38 6.83 -18.40
N ARG A 197 5.14 6.72 -19.71
CA ARG A 197 6.19 6.72 -20.74
C ARG A 197 7.15 7.92 -20.56
N ASN A 198 8.43 7.62 -20.34
CA ASN A 198 9.50 8.61 -20.25
C ASN A 198 10.85 7.94 -20.55
N ASP A 199 11.57 8.44 -21.55
CA ASP A 199 12.85 7.92 -22.03
C ASP A 199 14.03 8.25 -21.10
N THR A 200 13.86 9.22 -20.19
CA THR A 200 14.89 9.66 -19.23
C THR A 200 14.63 9.12 -17.83
N ASP A 201 13.50 9.44 -17.21
CA ASP A 201 13.23 9.06 -15.80
C ASP A 201 12.92 7.57 -15.62
N LYS A 202 12.45 6.92 -16.69
CA LYS A 202 11.98 5.53 -16.75
C LYS A 202 12.51 4.81 -17.99
N ALA A 203 13.78 5.04 -18.34
CA ALA A 203 14.43 4.53 -19.54
C ALA A 203 14.25 3.02 -19.74
N SER A 204 14.39 2.21 -18.69
CA SER A 204 14.20 0.75 -18.76
C SER A 204 12.81 0.35 -19.24
N LEU A 205 11.76 0.97 -18.70
CA LEU A 205 10.37 0.70 -19.09
C LEU A 205 10.03 1.25 -20.47
N TRP A 206 10.64 2.38 -20.86
CA TRP A 206 10.52 2.90 -22.23
C TRP A 206 11.14 1.95 -23.27
N TRP A 207 12.29 1.35 -22.96
CA TRP A 207 12.87 0.28 -23.77
C TRP A 207 12.02 -1.00 -23.74
N GLY A 208 11.43 -1.34 -22.60
CA GLY A 208 10.49 -2.46 -22.47
C GLY A 208 9.27 -2.30 -23.37
N GLU A 209 8.67 -1.11 -23.36
CA GLU A 209 7.57 -0.73 -24.25
C GLU A 209 7.97 -0.83 -25.73
N SER A 210 9.15 -0.32 -26.08
CA SER A 210 9.71 -0.40 -27.44
C SER A 210 9.85 -1.86 -27.90
N LEU A 211 10.42 -2.73 -27.06
CA LEU A 211 10.57 -4.16 -27.36
C LEU A 211 9.21 -4.84 -27.56
N LEU A 212 8.26 -4.57 -26.67
CA LEU A 212 6.91 -5.10 -26.76
C LEU A 212 6.20 -4.70 -28.06
N ALA A 213 6.26 -3.43 -28.44
CA ALA A 213 5.66 -2.93 -29.67
C ALA A 213 6.31 -3.57 -30.91
N TRP A 214 7.64 -3.50 -31.04
CA TRP A 214 8.34 -4.01 -32.22
C TRP A 214 8.20 -5.52 -32.40
N TYR A 215 8.33 -6.32 -31.33
CA TYR A 215 8.17 -7.77 -31.46
C TYR A 215 6.71 -8.18 -31.63
N SER A 216 5.74 -7.40 -31.14
CA SER A 216 4.33 -7.63 -31.44
C SER A 216 4.04 -7.42 -32.93
N ILE A 217 4.56 -6.34 -33.53
CA ILE A 217 4.48 -6.07 -34.98
C ILE A 217 5.16 -7.19 -35.77
N ALA A 218 6.38 -7.59 -35.38
CA ALA A 218 7.12 -8.66 -36.04
C ALA A 218 6.34 -9.98 -36.03
N LEU A 219 5.81 -10.37 -34.87
CA LEU A 219 5.07 -11.62 -34.68
C LEU A 219 3.78 -11.68 -35.49
N THR A 220 2.99 -10.60 -35.44
CA THR A 220 1.72 -10.52 -36.16
C THR A 220 1.92 -10.42 -37.67
N ASN A 221 3.02 -9.80 -38.13
CA ASN A 221 3.43 -9.84 -39.54
C ASN A 221 3.85 -11.26 -39.97
N ASP A 222 4.67 -11.95 -39.18
CA ASP A 222 5.10 -13.33 -39.49
C ASP A 222 3.90 -14.29 -39.57
N MET A 223 2.91 -14.09 -38.69
CA MET A 223 1.65 -14.84 -38.72
C MET A 223 0.84 -14.56 -39.98
N HIS A 224 0.80 -13.31 -40.43
CA HIS A 224 0.15 -12.97 -41.68
C HIS A 224 0.85 -13.62 -42.88
N VAL A 225 2.17 -13.47 -43.00
CA VAL A 225 2.96 -14.04 -44.11
C VAL A 225 2.79 -15.56 -44.17
N ALA A 226 2.79 -16.24 -43.00
CA ALA A 226 2.55 -17.67 -42.94
C ALA A 226 1.18 -18.08 -43.51
N ASN A 227 0.13 -17.30 -43.23
CA ASN A 227 -1.20 -17.55 -43.78
C ASN A 227 -1.37 -17.11 -45.23
N GLU A 228 -0.66 -16.07 -45.68
CA GLU A 228 -0.76 -15.58 -47.06
C GLU A 228 -0.23 -16.61 -48.06
N LYS A 229 0.86 -17.33 -47.71
CA LYS A 229 1.38 -18.44 -48.52
C LYS A 229 0.31 -19.48 -48.85
N PHE A 230 -0.62 -19.74 -47.93
CA PHE A 230 -1.77 -20.59 -48.19
C PHE A 230 -2.72 -19.98 -49.22
N PHE A 231 -3.13 -18.72 -49.02
CA PHE A 231 -4.08 -18.06 -49.93
C PHE A 231 -3.54 -17.88 -51.34
N ARG A 232 -2.22 -17.73 -51.51
CA ARG A 232 -1.55 -17.66 -52.81
C ARG A 232 -1.36 -19.01 -53.49
N GLY A 233 -1.65 -20.12 -52.80
CA GLY A 233 -1.45 -21.47 -53.33
C GLY A 233 0.03 -21.82 -53.54
N GLU A 234 0.93 -21.14 -52.82
CA GLU A 234 2.39 -21.35 -52.89
C GLU A 234 2.84 -22.52 -52.00
N ASN A 235 1.96 -23.03 -51.13
CA ASN A 235 2.20 -24.23 -50.33
C ASN A 235 1.73 -25.50 -51.07
N ASP A 236 2.43 -26.61 -50.86
CA ASP A 236 1.89 -27.93 -51.14
C ASP A 236 0.55 -28.09 -50.40
N LYS A 237 -0.43 -28.71 -51.05
CA LYS A 237 -1.90 -28.55 -50.86
C LYS A 237 -2.49 -28.87 -49.46
N ASP A 238 -1.69 -29.09 -48.43
CA ASP A 238 -2.09 -29.76 -47.19
C ASP A 238 -2.05 -28.88 -45.92
N VAL A 239 -1.68 -27.59 -46.03
CA VAL A 239 -1.59 -26.68 -44.87
C VAL A 239 -2.79 -25.73 -44.82
N PRO A 240 -3.84 -25.96 -44.02
CA PRO A 240 -4.94 -25.00 -43.93
C PRO A 240 -4.51 -23.68 -43.24
N PRO A 241 -5.14 -22.54 -43.56
CA PRO A 241 -4.79 -21.26 -42.95
C PRO A 241 -5.25 -21.28 -41.49
N ILE A 242 -4.46 -20.70 -40.61
CA ILE A 242 -4.75 -20.66 -39.19
C ILE A 242 -5.79 -19.56 -38.92
N TYR A 243 -6.71 -19.82 -37.99
CA TYR A 243 -7.78 -18.92 -37.58
C TYR A 243 -7.54 -18.33 -36.18
N LYS A 244 -7.14 -19.20 -35.26
CA LYS A 244 -6.85 -18.88 -33.86
C LYS A 244 -5.62 -19.62 -33.41
N GLY A 245 -4.93 -19.04 -32.45
CA GLY A 245 -3.74 -19.65 -31.87
C GLY A 245 -3.63 -19.33 -30.39
N HIS A 246 -2.98 -20.22 -29.68
CA HIS A 246 -2.60 -20.00 -28.31
C HIS A 246 -1.20 -20.56 -28.10
N ILE A 247 -0.31 -19.72 -27.58
CA ILE A 247 1.02 -20.14 -27.15
C ILE A 247 1.20 -19.79 -25.68
N SER A 248 1.53 -20.79 -24.87
CA SER A 248 1.87 -20.63 -23.46
C SER A 248 3.35 -20.89 -23.23
N PHE A 249 3.96 -19.98 -22.49
CA PHE A 249 5.35 -19.98 -22.08
C PHE A 249 5.42 -20.10 -20.56
N THR A 250 6.16 -21.08 -20.08
CA THR A 250 6.42 -21.31 -18.66
C THR A 250 7.92 -21.30 -18.43
N LYS A 251 8.42 -20.42 -17.56
CA LYS A 251 9.85 -20.35 -17.25
C LYS A 251 10.32 -21.67 -16.62
N ARG A 252 11.47 -22.18 -17.05
CA ARG A 252 12.09 -23.35 -16.42
C ARG A 252 12.53 -23.00 -14.99
N LYS A 253 12.23 -23.87 -14.02
CA LYS A 253 12.43 -23.65 -12.57
C LYS A 253 13.88 -23.57 -12.07
N THR A 254 14.88 -23.25 -12.91
CA THR A 254 16.29 -23.42 -12.55
C THR A 254 17.08 -22.12 -12.55
N VAL A 255 17.63 -21.77 -11.38
CA VAL A 255 18.70 -20.80 -11.07
C VAL A 255 18.45 -19.36 -11.58
N VAL A 256 19.10 -18.39 -10.93
CA VAL A 256 19.18 -17.02 -11.43
C VAL A 256 19.75 -17.04 -12.85
N PRO A 257 19.03 -16.56 -13.87
CA PRO A 257 19.42 -16.75 -15.26
C PRO A 257 20.66 -15.93 -15.61
N SER A 258 21.62 -16.55 -16.31
CA SER A 258 22.77 -15.85 -16.91
C SER A 258 22.39 -15.18 -18.23
N THR A 259 23.27 -14.32 -18.75
CA THR A 259 23.10 -13.67 -20.06
C THR A 259 22.84 -14.69 -21.18
N GLN A 260 23.56 -15.82 -21.15
CA GLN A 260 23.41 -16.90 -22.13
C GLN A 260 22.05 -17.60 -22.00
N ASP A 261 21.57 -17.83 -20.77
CA ASP A 261 20.27 -18.46 -20.54
C ASP A 261 19.12 -17.60 -21.07
N ILE A 262 19.21 -16.28 -20.91
CA ILE A 262 18.20 -15.35 -21.41
C ILE A 262 18.16 -15.35 -22.94
N LYS A 263 19.33 -15.38 -23.60
CA LYS A 263 19.44 -15.43 -25.06
C LYS A 263 19.02 -16.78 -25.65
N ALA A 264 19.08 -17.87 -24.87
CA ALA A 264 18.78 -19.20 -25.37
C ALA A 264 17.29 -19.39 -25.71
N LEU A 265 17.00 -20.11 -26.79
CA LEU A 265 15.62 -20.44 -27.23
C LEU A 265 14.92 -21.47 -26.32
N ASP A 266 15.61 -21.99 -25.31
CA ASP A 266 15.07 -22.96 -24.37
C ASP A 266 14.73 -22.36 -22.99
N PHE A 267 14.82 -21.02 -22.86
CA PHE A 267 14.46 -20.27 -21.65
C PHE A 267 13.05 -20.61 -21.14
N PHE A 268 12.11 -20.77 -22.07
CA PHE A 268 10.73 -21.17 -21.78
C PHE A 268 10.45 -22.62 -22.18
N GLN A 269 9.63 -23.28 -21.37
CA GLN A 269 8.85 -24.44 -21.81
C GLN A 269 7.61 -23.93 -22.52
N VAL A 270 7.37 -24.42 -23.73
CA VAL A 270 6.27 -23.96 -24.58
C VAL A 270 5.22 -25.05 -24.74
N SER A 271 3.96 -24.65 -24.62
CA SER A 271 2.83 -25.44 -25.11
C SER A 271 1.98 -24.57 -26.02
N CYS A 272 1.48 -25.12 -27.11
CA CYS A 272 0.67 -24.35 -28.01
C CYS A 272 -0.29 -25.20 -28.82
N PHE A 273 -1.35 -24.54 -29.26
CA PHE A 273 -2.34 -25.11 -30.13
C PHE A 273 -2.87 -24.05 -31.10
N PHE A 274 -3.14 -24.46 -32.33
CA PHE A 274 -3.72 -23.64 -33.38
C PHE A 274 -4.98 -24.28 -33.91
N VAL A 275 -5.93 -23.44 -34.29
CA VAL A 275 -7.19 -23.84 -34.90
C VAL A 275 -7.15 -23.37 -36.35
N PRO A 276 -7.12 -24.28 -37.33
CA PRO A 276 -7.17 -23.96 -38.74
C PRO A 276 -8.59 -23.68 -39.22
N PHE A 277 -8.67 -23.00 -40.36
CA PHE A 277 -9.86 -22.93 -41.16
C PHE A 277 -10.04 -24.24 -41.94
N SER A 278 -11.27 -24.71 -42.11
CA SER A 278 -11.55 -25.79 -43.06
C SER A 278 -12.47 -25.31 -44.16
N ASN A 279 -12.37 -25.94 -45.32
CA ASN A 279 -13.22 -25.64 -46.48
C ASN A 279 -14.72 -25.85 -46.20
N ASN A 280 -15.09 -26.52 -45.09
CA ASN A 280 -16.47 -26.78 -44.67
C ASN A 280 -16.90 -25.91 -43.46
N GLY A 281 -16.11 -24.90 -43.06
CA GLY A 281 -16.32 -24.07 -41.87
C GLY A 281 -15.20 -24.23 -40.82
N VAL A 282 -15.45 -23.89 -39.56
CA VAL A 282 -14.49 -24.13 -38.47
C VAL A 282 -14.43 -25.64 -38.20
N SER A 283 -13.43 -26.33 -38.74
CA SER A 283 -13.16 -27.71 -38.36
C SER A 283 -12.48 -27.70 -36.98
N PRO A 284 -12.91 -28.54 -36.03
CA PRO A 284 -12.30 -28.63 -34.71
C PRO A 284 -10.93 -29.33 -34.71
N ASN A 285 -10.24 -29.41 -35.86
CA ASN A 285 -8.91 -29.98 -35.95
C ASN A 285 -7.92 -29.08 -35.20
N VAL A 286 -7.65 -29.38 -33.93
CA VAL A 286 -6.67 -28.62 -33.15
C VAL A 286 -5.28 -29.15 -33.45
N TYR A 287 -4.41 -28.28 -33.97
CA TYR A 287 -3.00 -28.59 -34.20
C TYR A 287 -2.18 -28.23 -32.97
N TYR A 288 -1.63 -29.23 -32.29
CA TYR A 288 -0.74 -29.03 -31.16
C TYR A 288 0.70 -28.98 -31.61
N CYS A 289 1.49 -28.07 -31.05
CA CYS A 289 2.90 -27.94 -31.40
C CYS A 289 3.79 -29.09 -30.89
N SER A 290 3.21 -29.98 -30.09
CA SER A 290 3.88 -31.08 -29.44
C SER A 290 2.88 -32.24 -29.29
N HIS A 291 3.13 -33.36 -29.97
CA HIS A 291 2.56 -34.65 -29.56
C HIS A 291 3.18 -35.08 -28.22
N GLU A 292 2.54 -35.98 -27.46
CA GLU A 292 2.98 -36.46 -26.12
C GLU A 292 4.48 -36.86 -25.99
N LYS A 293 5.17 -37.07 -27.12
CA LYS A 293 6.61 -37.36 -27.22
C LYS A 293 7.54 -36.12 -27.22
N MET A 294 7.05 -34.88 -27.21
CA MET A 294 7.86 -33.65 -27.24
C MET A 294 7.88 -32.89 -25.91
N LYS A 295 8.14 -33.60 -24.80
CA LYS A 295 8.60 -33.00 -23.53
C LYS A 295 10.04 -32.45 -23.63
N ASN A 296 10.39 -31.77 -24.73
CA ASN A 296 11.76 -31.34 -25.00
C ASN A 296 11.94 -29.87 -24.67
N SER A 297 13.01 -29.58 -23.92
CA SER A 297 13.52 -28.25 -23.59
C SER A 297 13.73 -27.35 -24.81
N HIS A 298 13.99 -27.90 -25.99
CA HIS A 298 14.39 -27.16 -27.20
C HIS A 298 13.28 -27.05 -28.26
N LEU A 299 12.01 -26.97 -27.83
CA LEU A 299 10.87 -26.97 -28.77
C LEU A 299 10.92 -25.78 -29.74
N ILE A 300 11.17 -24.56 -29.24
CA ILE A 300 11.26 -23.35 -30.08
C ILE A 300 12.38 -23.48 -31.11
N GLU A 301 13.56 -23.96 -30.70
CA GLU A 301 14.69 -24.15 -31.61
C GLU A 301 14.35 -25.14 -32.73
N LYS A 302 13.73 -26.27 -32.39
CA LYS A 302 13.29 -27.27 -33.38
C LYS A 302 12.25 -26.70 -34.32
N LEU A 303 11.25 -26.00 -33.80
CA LEU A 303 10.19 -25.38 -34.59
C LEU A 303 10.71 -24.25 -35.49
N SER A 304 11.76 -23.54 -35.07
CA SER A 304 12.40 -22.49 -35.88
C SER A 304 13.21 -23.04 -37.07
N LYS A 305 13.59 -24.32 -37.02
CA LYS A 305 14.43 -25.00 -38.01
C LYS A 305 13.67 -26.07 -38.80
N ALA A 306 12.42 -26.35 -38.44
CA ALA A 306 11.59 -27.34 -39.11
C ALA A 306 11.30 -26.88 -40.54
N ASP A 307 11.54 -27.77 -41.50
CA ASP A 307 11.22 -27.55 -42.91
C ASP A 307 9.77 -27.99 -43.18
N ASP A 308 9.13 -27.44 -44.21
CA ASP A 308 7.72 -27.69 -44.55
C ASP A 308 7.44 -29.18 -44.87
N SER A 309 8.50 -29.99 -45.06
CA SER A 309 8.44 -31.41 -45.42
C SER A 309 8.41 -32.40 -44.26
N ASP A 310 8.70 -31.96 -43.02
CA ASP A 310 8.64 -32.87 -41.87
C ASP A 310 7.17 -33.13 -41.52
N GLN A 311 6.80 -34.39 -41.26
CA GLN A 311 5.44 -34.80 -40.82
C GLN A 311 5.00 -34.20 -39.46
N LEU A 312 5.70 -33.17 -38.98
CA LEU A 312 5.23 -32.23 -37.98
C LEU A 312 4.50 -31.09 -38.67
N MET A 313 3.17 -31.15 -38.57
CA MET A 313 2.18 -30.07 -38.69
C MET A 313 2.73 -28.71 -39.16
N PRO A 314 2.12 -28.10 -40.18
CA PRO A 314 2.56 -26.82 -40.73
C PRO A 314 2.31 -25.68 -39.74
N LEU A 315 3.26 -25.51 -38.84
CA LEU A 315 3.26 -24.50 -37.83
C LEU A 315 3.87 -23.24 -38.45
N PRO A 316 3.30 -22.06 -38.17
CA PRO A 316 3.76 -20.83 -38.79
C PRO A 316 5.18 -20.51 -38.30
N GLY A 317 6.02 -19.94 -39.17
CA GLY A 317 7.41 -19.56 -38.87
C GLY A 317 7.54 -18.36 -37.91
N ILE A 318 6.78 -18.38 -36.81
CA ILE A 318 6.61 -17.26 -35.87
C ILE A 318 7.46 -17.38 -34.60
N TRP A 319 8.17 -18.50 -34.45
CA TRP A 319 8.72 -18.94 -33.16
C TRP A 319 9.77 -18.01 -32.56
N ILE A 320 10.62 -17.40 -33.40
CA ILE A 320 11.65 -16.46 -32.95
C ILE A 320 11.02 -15.14 -32.47
N SER A 321 10.05 -14.61 -33.22
CA SER A 321 9.30 -13.41 -32.84
C SER A 321 8.46 -13.65 -31.59
N ALA A 322 7.86 -14.84 -31.46
CA ALA A 322 7.08 -15.22 -30.28
C ALA A 322 7.94 -15.36 -29.02
N ASP A 323 9.11 -16.00 -29.11
CA ASP A 323 10.07 -16.09 -27.99
C ASP A 323 10.54 -14.70 -27.54
N SER A 324 10.93 -13.87 -28.51
CA SER A 324 11.43 -12.51 -28.23
C SER A 324 10.35 -11.63 -27.59
N LEU A 325 9.11 -11.71 -28.08
CA LEU A 325 7.97 -11.00 -27.49
C LEU A 325 7.67 -11.49 -26.07
N ALA A 326 7.64 -12.81 -25.85
CA ALA A 326 7.39 -13.38 -24.53
C ALA A 326 8.47 -12.98 -23.52
N LYS A 327 9.75 -12.95 -23.93
CA LYS A 327 10.85 -12.46 -23.09
C LYS A 327 10.73 -10.96 -22.83
N ALA A 328 10.47 -10.14 -23.86
CA ALA A 328 10.24 -8.71 -23.69
C ALA A 328 9.14 -8.45 -22.65
N PHE A 329 8.02 -9.19 -22.71
CA PHE A 329 6.94 -9.07 -21.75
C PHE A 329 7.33 -9.53 -20.34
N TYR A 330 7.98 -10.70 -20.24
CA TYR A 330 8.48 -11.24 -18.97
C TYR A 330 9.36 -10.23 -18.22
N PHE A 331 10.35 -9.66 -18.91
CA PHE A 331 11.32 -8.76 -18.31
C PHE A 331 10.76 -7.36 -18.06
N THR A 332 9.82 -6.90 -18.89
CA THR A 332 9.06 -5.65 -18.63
C THR A 332 8.21 -5.77 -17.38
N ILE A 333 7.54 -6.91 -17.16
CA ILE A 333 6.77 -7.16 -15.93
C ILE A 333 7.67 -7.11 -14.70
N LEU A 334 8.84 -7.77 -14.74
CA LEU A 334 9.77 -7.75 -13.61
C LEU A 334 10.33 -6.35 -13.33
N ALA A 335 10.63 -5.58 -14.38
CA ALA A 335 11.08 -4.20 -14.24
C ALA A 335 9.98 -3.28 -13.68
N ASP A 336 8.73 -3.42 -14.13
CA ASP A 336 7.61 -2.61 -13.64
C ASP A 336 7.29 -2.92 -12.16
N LEU A 337 7.43 -4.19 -11.77
CA LEU A 337 7.34 -4.66 -10.39
C LEU A 337 8.62 -4.42 -9.56
N GLY A 338 9.62 -3.73 -10.12
CA GLY A 338 10.79 -3.26 -9.38
C GLY A 338 11.70 -4.38 -8.88
N GLN A 339 11.74 -5.51 -9.59
CA GLN A 339 12.48 -6.70 -9.16
C GLN A 339 13.94 -6.66 -9.62
N THR A 340 14.84 -6.46 -8.66
CA THR A 340 16.30 -6.55 -8.85
C THR A 340 16.86 -7.91 -8.40
N ASP A 341 16.16 -8.59 -7.49
CA ASP A 341 16.66 -9.83 -6.87
C ASP A 341 16.39 -11.07 -7.73
N SER A 342 15.61 -10.92 -8.81
CA SER A 342 15.23 -12.01 -9.73
C SER A 342 16.33 -12.40 -10.73
N GLY A 343 17.46 -11.68 -10.74
CA GLY A 343 18.57 -11.89 -11.66
C GLY A 343 18.74 -10.78 -12.69
N LEU A 344 19.51 -11.08 -13.74
CA LEU A 344 19.69 -10.19 -14.88
C LEU A 344 18.36 -9.89 -15.56
N ASN A 345 18.15 -8.63 -15.92
CA ASN A 345 16.99 -8.20 -16.70
C ASN A 345 17.45 -7.73 -18.09
N ILE A 346 16.63 -7.91 -19.12
CA ILE A 346 16.94 -7.36 -20.46
C ILE A 346 17.04 -5.84 -20.41
N LEU A 347 16.27 -5.19 -19.53
CA LEU A 347 16.07 -3.74 -19.50
C LEU A 347 17.09 -2.98 -18.66
N ASP A 348 17.85 -3.66 -17.79
CA ASP A 348 18.93 -3.07 -16.99
C ASP A 348 20.34 -3.49 -17.47
N ASN A 349 20.42 -4.41 -18.43
CA ASN A 349 21.67 -4.95 -18.94
C ASN A 349 21.94 -4.52 -20.39
N VAL A 350 23.04 -3.79 -20.58
CA VAL A 350 23.47 -3.26 -21.89
C VAL A 350 23.64 -4.36 -22.95
N GLU A 351 24.24 -5.49 -22.60
CA GLU A 351 24.51 -6.56 -23.57
C GLU A 351 23.22 -7.24 -24.05
N LEU A 352 22.29 -7.50 -23.13
CA LEU A 352 20.98 -8.07 -23.45
C LEU A 352 20.13 -7.08 -24.24
N LEU A 353 20.08 -5.81 -23.81
CA LEU A 353 19.29 -4.80 -24.48
C LEU A 353 19.77 -4.56 -25.92
N THR A 354 21.08 -4.45 -26.15
CA THR A 354 21.65 -4.38 -27.51
C THR A 354 21.31 -5.62 -28.33
N HIS A 355 21.36 -6.82 -27.74
CA HIS A 355 21.02 -8.06 -28.44
C HIS A 355 19.55 -8.09 -28.90
N TYR A 356 18.61 -7.68 -28.05
CA TYR A 356 17.18 -7.72 -28.36
C TYR A 356 16.70 -6.54 -29.21
N THR A 357 17.49 -5.47 -29.35
CA THR A 357 17.13 -4.30 -30.16
C THR A 357 17.83 -4.29 -31.53
N LYS A 358 18.79 -5.20 -31.78
CA LYS A 358 19.56 -5.28 -33.03
C LYS A 358 18.68 -5.44 -34.29
N ASP A 359 17.55 -6.12 -34.16
CA ASP A 359 16.68 -6.48 -35.30
C ASP A 359 15.64 -5.40 -35.62
N TYR A 360 15.65 -4.25 -34.93
CA TYR A 360 14.67 -3.17 -35.13
C TYR A 360 14.63 -2.67 -36.57
N GLU A 361 15.80 -2.46 -37.19
CA GLU A 361 15.88 -2.02 -38.58
C GLU A 361 15.35 -3.09 -39.55
N ALA A 362 15.65 -4.37 -39.27
CA ALA A 362 15.13 -5.48 -40.07
C ALA A 362 13.60 -5.58 -39.96
N ILE A 363 13.02 -5.40 -38.77
CA ILE A 363 11.57 -5.39 -38.55
C ILE A 363 10.93 -4.20 -39.26
N GLN A 364 11.54 -3.02 -39.19
CA GLN A 364 11.07 -1.81 -39.87
C GLN A 364 11.03 -1.97 -41.39
N ASN A 365 12.04 -2.60 -41.96
CA ASN A 365 12.17 -2.80 -43.40
C ASN A 365 11.30 -3.96 -43.93
N ARG A 366 10.61 -4.73 -43.06
CA ARG A 366 9.61 -5.69 -43.52
C ARG A 366 8.53 -4.95 -44.27
N THR A 367 8.19 -5.41 -45.47
CA THR A 367 7.14 -4.80 -46.30
C THR A 367 5.83 -4.77 -45.50
N PRO A 368 5.34 -3.59 -45.09
CA PRO A 368 4.12 -3.50 -44.31
C PRO A 368 2.95 -3.90 -45.21
N ILE A 369 2.23 -4.93 -44.80
CA ILE A 369 1.24 -5.58 -45.66
C ILE A 369 -0.02 -4.70 -45.80
N TRP A 370 -0.25 -3.76 -44.86
CA TRP A 370 -1.28 -2.71 -44.93
C TRP A 370 -0.76 -1.34 -44.47
N GLY A 371 0.11 -0.71 -45.27
CA GLY A 371 0.47 0.71 -45.15
C GLY A 371 1.24 1.10 -43.88
N ASP A 372 1.92 2.25 -43.92
CA ASP A 372 2.81 2.70 -42.84
C ASP A 372 2.05 3.13 -41.55
N ASN A 373 0.73 3.35 -41.62
CA ASN A 373 -0.06 3.96 -40.56
C ASN A 373 -0.11 3.15 -39.25
N LEU A 374 -0.13 1.81 -39.33
CA LEU A 374 -0.09 0.95 -38.14
C LEU A 374 1.25 1.07 -37.41
N ARG A 375 2.35 1.01 -38.16
CA ARG A 375 3.71 1.14 -37.61
C ARG A 375 3.86 2.51 -36.95
N VAL A 376 3.44 3.57 -37.63
CA VAL A 376 3.54 4.95 -37.12
C VAL A 376 2.74 5.13 -35.82
N ASN A 377 1.48 4.70 -35.74
CA ASN A 377 0.65 4.91 -34.54
C ASN A 377 1.08 4.05 -33.34
N THR A 378 1.65 2.86 -33.59
CA THR A 378 2.05 1.93 -32.51
C THR A 378 3.45 2.19 -31.99
N THR A 379 4.34 2.78 -32.80
CA THR A 379 5.73 3.05 -32.43
C THR A 379 6.05 4.53 -32.22
N GLU A 380 5.04 5.42 -32.30
CA GLU A 380 5.22 6.85 -32.03
C GLU A 380 5.78 7.08 -30.63
N GLY A 381 6.91 7.78 -30.55
CA GLY A 381 7.62 8.06 -29.29
C GLY A 381 8.41 6.88 -28.71
N LEU A 382 8.58 5.78 -29.47
CA LEU A 382 9.40 4.62 -29.09
C LEU A 382 10.75 4.61 -29.81
N ALA A 383 11.65 3.72 -29.37
CA ALA A 383 12.97 3.58 -29.98
C ALA A 383 12.87 3.01 -31.40
N HIS A 384 13.49 3.66 -32.38
CA HIS A 384 13.53 3.20 -33.79
C HIS A 384 14.90 2.63 -34.20
N ARG A 385 15.87 2.62 -33.28
CA ARG A 385 17.22 2.10 -33.56
C ARG A 385 17.65 1.17 -32.44
N ALA A 386 18.61 0.32 -32.75
CA ALA A 386 19.21 -0.55 -31.75
C ALA A 386 19.82 0.27 -30.60
N PHE A 387 19.69 -0.25 -29.39
CA PHE A 387 20.29 0.33 -28.20
C PHE A 387 21.82 0.28 -28.28
N THR A 388 22.42 1.42 -27.98
CA THR A 388 23.85 1.59 -27.82
C THR A 388 24.15 2.13 -26.43
N SER A 389 25.35 1.86 -25.90
CA SER A 389 25.77 2.35 -24.58
C SER A 389 25.84 3.88 -24.46
N LYS A 390 25.57 4.62 -25.54
CA LYS A 390 25.50 6.09 -25.56
C LYS A 390 24.09 6.61 -25.31
N ASP A 391 23.07 5.75 -25.38
CA ASP A 391 21.66 6.14 -25.32
C ASP A 391 21.16 6.33 -23.90
N ALA A 392 21.70 5.58 -22.95
CA ALA A 392 21.51 5.78 -21.53
C ALA A 392 22.70 5.17 -20.75
N PRO A 393 23.23 5.83 -19.71
CA PRO A 393 24.12 5.19 -18.75
C PRO A 393 23.38 4.06 -18.01
N VAL A 394 24.13 3.05 -17.56
CA VAL A 394 23.57 1.86 -16.87
C VAL A 394 22.74 2.24 -15.64
N GLU A 395 23.12 3.32 -14.94
CA GLU A 395 22.40 3.82 -13.78
C GLU A 395 20.99 4.34 -14.12
N GLU A 396 20.80 4.93 -15.30
CA GLU A 396 19.49 5.41 -15.79
C GLU A 396 18.59 4.26 -16.26
N LEU A 397 19.16 3.15 -16.71
CA LEU A 397 18.43 1.90 -16.97
C LEU A 397 18.01 1.16 -15.70
N GLY A 398 18.44 1.63 -14.52
CA GLY A 398 18.18 0.96 -13.26
C GLY A 398 16.69 0.70 -13.01
N ILE A 399 16.38 -0.51 -12.52
CA ILE A 399 15.04 -0.89 -12.09
C ILE A 399 14.79 -0.31 -10.70
N LYS A 400 13.74 0.51 -10.55
CA LYS A 400 13.37 1.16 -9.29
C LYS A 400 12.36 0.29 -8.52
N PRO A 401 12.43 0.23 -7.17
CA PRO A 401 11.45 -0.48 -6.36
C PRO A 401 10.02 -0.04 -6.67
N SER A 402 9.12 -1.02 -6.75
CA SER A 402 7.75 -0.81 -7.18
C SER A 402 6.77 -0.91 -6.04
N VAL A 403 5.86 0.05 -5.97
CA VAL A 403 4.76 0.12 -5.01
C VAL A 403 3.46 0.32 -5.76
N ILE A 404 2.35 -0.18 -5.20
CA ILE A 404 1.01 0.07 -5.74
C ILE A 404 0.73 1.58 -5.72
N SER A 405 0.38 2.14 -6.87
CA SER A 405 -0.06 3.52 -7.01
C SER A 405 -1.46 3.65 -6.43
N THR A 406 -1.54 4.08 -5.17
CA THR A 406 -2.79 4.32 -4.46
C THR A 406 -2.64 5.48 -3.50
N THR A 407 -3.76 5.95 -2.96
CA THR A 407 -3.79 6.98 -1.94
C THR A 407 -4.05 6.37 -0.58
N PHE A 408 -3.31 6.86 0.41
CA PHE A 408 -3.43 6.48 1.81
C PHE A 408 -3.98 7.65 2.60
N LEU A 409 -4.81 7.35 3.59
CA LEU A 409 -5.30 8.35 4.53
C LEU A 409 -4.39 8.39 5.75
N CYS A 410 -3.71 9.52 5.96
CA CYS A 410 -2.87 9.74 7.12
C CYS A 410 -3.46 10.81 8.03
N GLN A 411 -3.42 10.56 9.33
CA GLN A 411 -3.67 11.55 10.37
C GLN A 411 -2.34 12.20 10.72
N ILE A 412 -2.16 13.46 10.34
CA ILE A 412 -0.96 14.24 10.67
C ILE A 412 -1.26 15.26 11.77
N PRO A 413 -0.41 15.35 12.79
CA PRO A 413 -0.55 16.37 13.83
C PRO A 413 -0.13 17.72 13.26
N ARG A 414 -1.02 18.71 13.35
CA ARG A 414 -0.70 20.11 13.04
C ARG A 414 -0.92 20.97 14.26
N LEU A 415 -0.05 21.95 14.42
CA LEU A 415 -0.23 22.96 15.45
C LEU A 415 -1.54 23.71 15.15
N LYS A 416 -2.40 23.82 16.16
CA LYS A 416 -3.63 24.60 16.08
C LYS A 416 -3.35 26.01 15.61
N SER A 417 -4.31 26.62 14.91
CA SER A 417 -4.25 28.02 14.53
C SER A 417 -3.90 28.91 15.75
N LYS A 418 -3.16 30.00 15.55
CA LYS A 418 -2.76 30.92 16.64
C LYS A 418 -3.90 31.25 17.63
N PRO A 419 -5.13 31.63 17.20
CA PRO A 419 -6.19 31.94 18.15
C PRO A 419 -6.66 30.72 18.96
N THR A 420 -6.85 29.56 18.30
CA THR A 420 -7.31 28.34 18.98
C THR A 420 -6.23 27.74 19.89
N LEU A 421 -4.95 27.87 19.52
CA LEU A 421 -3.81 27.52 20.36
C LEU A 421 -3.81 28.32 21.67
N ILE A 422 -3.89 29.65 21.57
CA ILE A 422 -3.85 30.55 22.73
C ILE A 422 -4.99 30.21 23.70
N VAL A 423 -6.21 30.08 23.19
CA VAL A 423 -7.39 29.75 24.00
C VAL A 423 -7.22 28.38 24.68
N SER A 424 -6.81 27.35 23.94
CA SER A 424 -6.62 26.00 24.48
C SER A 424 -5.55 25.97 25.59
N VAL A 425 -4.43 26.67 25.39
CA VAL A 425 -3.33 26.71 26.36
C VAL A 425 -3.72 27.49 27.62
N ILE A 426 -4.37 28.65 27.48
CA ILE A 426 -4.82 29.46 28.62
C ILE A 426 -5.82 28.69 29.46
N ILE A 427 -6.86 28.12 28.84
CA ILE A 427 -7.90 27.37 29.57
C ILE A 427 -7.27 26.23 30.35
N ASN A 428 -6.42 25.42 29.71
CA ASN A 428 -5.80 24.27 30.38
C ASN A 428 -4.85 24.71 31.51
N THR A 429 -4.10 25.78 31.30
CA THR A 429 -3.18 26.32 32.32
C THR A 429 -3.94 26.81 33.55
N ILE A 430 -5.05 27.53 33.36
CA ILE A 430 -5.90 28.01 34.47
C ILE A 430 -6.50 26.83 35.23
N VAL A 431 -7.01 25.81 34.53
CA VAL A 431 -7.61 24.63 35.17
C VAL A 431 -6.58 23.89 36.02
N ILE A 432 -5.40 23.60 35.47
CA ILE A 432 -4.34 22.88 36.20
C ILE A 432 -3.83 23.73 37.37
N LEU A 433 -3.62 25.03 37.18
CA LEU A 433 -3.17 25.93 38.24
C LEU A 433 -4.21 26.04 39.37
N SER A 434 -5.50 26.06 39.03
CA SER A 434 -6.58 26.07 40.04
C SER A 434 -6.62 24.78 40.86
N ALA A 435 -6.36 23.63 40.24
CA ALA A 435 -6.27 22.34 40.90
C ALA A 435 -5.02 22.24 41.79
N LEU A 436 -3.87 22.72 41.29
CA LEU A 436 -2.63 22.80 42.06
C LEU A 436 -2.78 23.72 43.28
N TRP A 437 -3.43 24.87 43.10
CA TRP A 437 -3.68 25.80 44.21
C TRP A 437 -4.59 25.18 45.27
N ARG A 438 -5.68 24.52 44.88
CA ARG A 438 -6.60 23.85 45.83
C ARG A 438 -5.94 22.68 46.55
N SER A 439 -5.15 21.87 45.85
CA SER A 439 -4.39 20.78 46.47
C SER A 439 -3.30 21.29 47.41
N TYR A 440 -2.63 22.38 47.03
CA TYR A 440 -1.69 23.08 47.90
C TYR A 440 -2.35 23.57 49.19
N GLN A 441 -3.48 24.28 49.09
CA GLN A 441 -4.25 24.73 50.26
C GLN A 441 -4.62 23.56 51.16
N PHE A 442 -5.16 22.47 50.59
CA PHE A 442 -5.52 21.27 51.34
C PHE A 442 -4.32 20.65 52.07
N LEU A 443 -3.16 20.54 51.42
CA LEU A 443 -1.94 19.99 52.02
C LEU A 443 -1.41 20.89 53.14
N ILE A 444 -1.39 22.20 52.92
CA ILE A 444 -0.93 23.16 53.92
C ILE A 444 -1.86 23.17 55.12
N ASP A 445 -3.17 23.17 54.93
CA ASP A 445 -4.16 23.10 56.00
C ASP A 445 -4.02 21.80 56.80
N ALA A 446 -3.77 20.66 56.13
CA ALA A 446 -3.51 19.37 56.79
C ALA A 446 -2.18 19.35 57.59
N ILE A 447 -1.12 19.96 57.07
CA ILE A 447 0.18 20.03 57.77
C ILE A 447 0.12 20.98 58.96
N LEU A 448 -0.51 22.15 58.80
CA LEU A 448 -0.60 23.15 59.85
C LEU A 448 -1.56 22.73 60.96
N SER A 449 -2.71 22.14 60.64
CA SER A 449 -3.62 21.60 61.65
C SER A 449 -2.99 20.48 62.49
N LYS A 450 -2.01 19.74 61.95
CA LYS A 450 -1.26 18.73 62.68
C LYS A 450 -0.14 19.31 63.57
N ASN A 451 0.54 20.35 63.11
CA ASN A 451 1.68 20.94 63.80
C ASN A 451 1.29 22.03 64.81
N ASP A 452 0.10 22.62 64.66
CA ASP A 452 -0.34 23.74 65.50
C ASP A 452 -1.86 23.67 65.74
N PRO A 453 -2.32 22.87 66.73
CA PRO A 453 -3.74 22.60 66.97
C PRO A 453 -4.53 23.85 67.40
N GLU A 454 -3.85 24.93 67.79
CA GLU A 454 -4.49 26.20 68.17
C GLU A 454 -4.89 27.09 66.98
N MET A 455 -4.45 26.76 65.76
CA MET A 455 -4.81 27.54 64.55
C MET A 455 -6.28 27.41 64.16
N MET A 456 -6.98 26.36 64.62
CA MET A 456 -8.42 26.16 64.40
C MET A 456 -9.30 26.98 65.36
N ASN A 457 -8.72 27.65 66.35
CA ASN A 457 -9.46 28.44 67.34
C ASN A 457 -9.53 29.92 66.92
N CYS A 458 -10.70 30.53 67.07
CA CYS A 458 -10.87 31.98 66.87
C CYS A 458 -10.00 32.76 67.85
N ALA A 459 -9.42 33.89 67.43
CA ALA A 459 -8.59 34.73 68.31
C ALA A 459 -9.34 35.20 69.57
N ALA A 460 -10.65 35.36 69.46
CA ALA A 460 -11.54 35.67 70.59
C ALA A 460 -11.71 34.49 71.57
N CYS A 461 -11.62 33.24 71.11
CA CYS A 461 -11.79 32.04 71.96
C CYS A 461 -10.56 31.78 72.85
N ILE A 462 -9.37 32.09 72.35
CA ILE A 462 -8.12 31.99 73.13
C ILE A 462 -8.06 33.11 74.19
N ALA A 463 -8.62 34.28 73.90
CA ALA A 463 -8.68 35.39 74.85
C ALA A 463 -9.70 35.18 75.99
N THR A 464 -10.72 34.36 75.79
CA THR A 464 -11.70 34.00 76.84
C THR A 464 -11.16 32.94 77.80
N THR A 465 -10.43 31.93 77.32
CA THR A 465 -9.83 30.93 78.22
C THR A 465 -8.73 31.52 79.11
N ALA A 466 -7.97 32.49 78.59
CA ALA A 466 -7.00 33.24 79.39
C ALA A 466 -7.63 34.19 80.43
N LYS A 467 -8.93 34.53 80.31
CA LYS A 467 -9.67 35.34 81.28
C LYS A 467 -10.48 34.51 82.29
N GLU A 468 -10.80 33.26 81.98
CA GLU A 468 -11.49 32.35 82.89
C GLU A 468 -10.57 31.76 83.96
N GLU A 469 -9.25 31.63 83.71
CA GLU A 469 -8.30 31.16 84.73
C GLU A 469 -8.06 32.15 85.89
N GLU A 470 -8.41 33.43 85.75
CA GLU A 470 -8.23 34.44 86.80
C GLU A 470 -9.45 34.60 87.73
N TYR A 471 -10.59 33.95 87.45
CA TYR A 471 -11.87 34.24 88.14
C TYR A 471 -12.68 33.06 88.71
N GLU A 472 -12.10 31.87 88.88
CA GLU A 472 -12.74 30.78 89.65
C GLU A 472 -11.91 30.32 90.85
N VAL A 473 -11.91 31.12 91.92
CA VAL A 473 -11.83 30.60 93.29
C VAL A 473 -13.13 30.95 94.00
N GLY A 474 -14.05 29.98 94.08
CA GLY A 474 -15.20 30.07 94.98
C GLY A 474 -16.48 29.38 94.49
N TYR A 475 -16.60 28.07 94.76
CA TYR A 475 -17.75 27.33 95.34
C TYR A 475 -19.21 27.80 95.02
N SER A 476 -20.24 26.96 94.86
CA SER A 476 -20.43 25.53 95.16
C SER A 476 -21.69 24.94 94.48
N SER A 477 -21.65 23.61 94.34
CA SER A 477 -22.68 22.61 94.68
C SER A 477 -23.97 22.44 93.86
N GLY A 478 -24.20 21.16 93.48
CA GLY A 478 -25.53 20.52 93.41
C GLY A 478 -25.69 19.63 92.17
N GLN A 479 -25.25 18.35 92.21
CA GLN A 479 -26.11 17.14 92.32
C GLN A 479 -27.29 17.11 91.33
N SER A 480 -27.55 16.07 90.53
CA SER A 480 -27.42 14.65 90.76
C SER A 480 -27.45 13.85 89.45
N SER A 481 -26.94 12.64 89.52
CA SER A 481 -26.79 11.63 88.48
C SER A 481 -27.89 10.55 88.55
N GLN A 482 -28.04 9.82 87.43
CA GLN A 482 -28.69 8.50 87.24
C GLN A 482 -30.24 8.48 87.16
N SER A 483 -30.91 7.69 86.31
CA SER A 483 -30.53 6.56 85.47
C SER A 483 -31.64 6.22 84.44
N VAL A 484 -31.21 5.81 83.24
CA VAL A 484 -31.64 4.67 82.40
C VAL A 484 -33.11 4.20 82.43
N GLY A 485 -33.70 4.14 81.23
CA GLY A 485 -34.83 3.27 80.89
C GLY A 485 -35.23 3.35 79.42
N ILE A 486 -34.83 2.37 78.61
CA ILE A 486 -35.36 2.11 77.26
C ILE A 486 -36.74 1.42 77.40
N PRO A 487 -37.77 1.79 76.62
CA PRO A 487 -38.25 0.86 75.58
C PRO A 487 -38.84 1.47 74.28
N SER A 488 -38.59 0.75 73.19
CA SER A 488 -39.56 0.29 72.18
C SER A 488 -40.07 1.18 71.02
N ARG A 489 -39.72 0.69 69.82
CA ARG A 489 -40.43 0.66 68.52
C ARG A 489 -41.88 1.16 68.46
N VAL A 490 -42.16 1.98 67.44
CA VAL A 490 -43.40 1.94 66.64
C VAL A 490 -43.06 2.13 65.15
N LYS A 491 -43.58 1.22 64.31
CA LYS A 491 -43.66 1.32 62.84
C LYS A 491 -44.93 2.10 62.46
N ALA A 492 -44.88 2.91 61.40
CA ALA A 492 -46.04 3.16 60.55
C ALA A 492 -45.62 3.40 59.09
N ARG A 493 -46.45 2.88 58.17
CA ARG A 493 -46.38 2.85 56.70
C ARG A 493 -46.74 4.20 56.07
N TYR A 494 -46.45 4.31 54.77
CA TYR A 494 -47.21 4.86 53.62
C TYR A 494 -46.19 5.49 52.65
N SER A 495 -46.23 5.38 51.33
CA SER A 495 -46.92 4.54 50.34
C SER A 495 -46.19 4.77 49.01
N SER A 496 -46.03 3.72 48.23
CA SER A 496 -45.58 3.74 46.83
C SER A 496 -46.54 4.54 45.95
N ILE A 497 -46.01 5.43 45.11
CA ILE A 497 -46.70 5.92 43.93
C ILE A 497 -46.21 5.10 42.75
N GLN A 498 -47.16 4.38 42.16
CA GLN A 498 -47.10 3.73 40.86
C GLN A 498 -47.49 4.79 39.81
N GLN A 499 -46.78 4.84 38.69
CA GLN A 499 -47.29 5.42 37.45
C GLN A 499 -46.85 4.51 36.30
N ASP A 500 -47.80 3.70 35.85
CA ASP A 500 -48.00 3.15 34.50
C ASP A 500 -47.92 4.27 33.45
N GLU A 501 -47.83 4.07 32.14
CA GLU A 501 -47.56 2.98 31.19
C GLU A 501 -47.31 3.76 29.86
N ASP A 502 -46.59 3.15 28.94
CA ASP A 502 -46.76 3.23 27.48
C ASP A 502 -46.89 4.59 26.76
N LEU A 503 -45.82 4.95 26.03
CA LEU A 503 -45.83 4.98 24.55
C LEU A 503 -44.42 4.80 23.98
#